data_AF-A0A9D4JE02-F1
#
_entry.id   AF-A0A9D4JE02-F1
#
_cell.length_a   1.000
_cell.length_b   1.000
_cell.length_c   1.000
_cell.angle_alpha   90.00
_cell.angle_beta   90.00
_cell.angle_gamma   90.00
#
_symmetry.space_group_name_H-M   'P 1'
#
loop_
_entity.id
_entity.type
_entity.pdbx_description
1 polymer ?
#
loop_
_entity_poly.entity_id
_entity_poly.type
_entity_poly.pdbx_seq_one_letter_code
_entity_poly.pdbx_strand_id
1 'polypeptide(L)'
;MSTLIIDFIICIEYLSHHIQSNKHIKGISLEPDEEIKQSLFADDATYCLNNNYESFHNLIESLTLYGMTSGLKLNKSKCTVLRVGKLKQSNVQYKKEMKFNWTSDEATTLGITFTNNEKDTVLKIIIRKLQNFKKLLKIMASSLTYTNRKKHKNGGIQLTNIDSFLNAIKCSWVKRYLDNTNTSKWKLFYQKILKKYGDSLLFECNISKTILHEIANENIFLSDVLSTQTSSKTILWNNKDITSNNKTFFYKDWFERSIKYVDHLYDNRIKDFYSFNNICYIYGIPSNNFLKYYTLIKSIPIHIKSETNTNNTPCTQTAFVENILGRKNKSNKIFYTLQIKNPTENSKIQNKWQVLFGENELNWKHIFTMPYKATIESTLRNFQYKYTNTIIATNKYN
;
A
#
# COMPACT_ATOMS: atom_id res chain seq x y z
N MET A 1 8.34 22.88 26.91
CA MET A 1 8.29 21.40 27.06
C MET A 1 9.61 20.72 26.65
N SER A 2 10.50 21.38 25.88
CA SER A 2 11.77 20.80 25.39
C SER A 2 12.91 20.79 26.41
N THR A 3 13.03 21.79 27.30
CA THR A 3 14.14 21.91 28.27
C THR A 3 14.13 20.79 29.33
N LEU A 4 12.97 20.53 29.95
CA LEU A 4 12.80 19.47 30.95
C LEU A 4 13.16 18.06 30.46
N ILE A 5 12.94 17.78 29.17
CA ILE A 5 13.30 16.47 28.58
C ILE A 5 14.81 16.34 28.45
N ILE A 6 15.49 17.42 28.04
CA ILE A 6 16.95 17.44 27.91
C ILE A 6 17.60 17.29 29.29
N ASP A 7 17.11 18.01 30.29
CA ASP A 7 17.62 17.94 31.67
C ASP A 7 17.49 16.52 32.24
N PHE A 8 16.35 15.86 32.02
CA PHE A 8 16.14 14.48 32.45
C PHE A 8 17.11 13.49 31.76
N ILE A 9 17.32 13.64 30.45
CA ILE A 9 18.24 12.79 29.68
C ILE A 9 19.67 12.94 30.20
N ILE A 10 20.13 14.17 30.47
CA ILE A 10 21.48 14.40 31.00
C ILE A 10 21.65 13.76 32.38
N CYS A 11 20.64 13.90 33.27
CA CYS A 11 20.70 13.29 34.60
C CYS A 11 20.75 11.76 34.53
N ILE A 12 19.94 11.13 33.68
CA ILE A 12 19.93 9.67 33.57
C ILE A 12 21.19 9.12 32.87
N GLU A 13 21.82 9.92 32.00
CA GLU A 13 23.10 9.59 31.39
C GLU A 13 24.23 9.54 32.42
N TYR A 14 24.20 10.41 33.45
CA TYR A 14 25.16 10.33 34.55
C TYR A 14 25.02 9.03 35.35
N LEU A 15 23.78 8.63 35.66
CA LEU A 15 23.50 7.32 36.28
C LEU A 15 24.00 6.17 35.40
N SER A 16 23.71 6.25 34.10
CA SER A 16 24.15 5.28 33.10
C SER A 16 25.67 5.11 33.14
N HIS A 17 26.41 6.22 33.11
CA HIS A 17 27.88 6.21 33.16
C HIS A 17 28.41 5.65 34.49
N HIS A 18 27.78 6.00 35.62
CA HIS A 18 28.15 5.47 36.93
C HIS A 18 27.99 3.94 36.99
N ILE A 19 26.87 3.41 36.49
CA ILE A 19 26.63 1.96 36.45
C ILE A 19 27.60 1.25 35.50
N GLN A 20 27.87 1.85 34.35
CA GLN A 20 28.79 1.26 33.36
C GLN A 20 30.23 1.17 33.90
N SER A 21 30.71 2.23 34.54
CA SER A 21 32.08 2.33 35.09
C SER A 21 32.30 1.57 36.40
N ASN A 22 31.23 1.25 37.15
CA ASN A 22 31.33 0.55 38.42
C ASN A 22 31.75 -0.92 38.21
N LYS A 23 32.94 -1.28 38.73
CA LYS A 23 33.52 -2.64 38.64
C LYS A 23 32.82 -3.68 39.52
N HIS A 24 32.08 -3.25 40.53
CA HIS A 24 31.31 -4.13 41.42
C HIS A 24 29.95 -4.52 40.82
N ILE A 25 29.47 -3.75 39.83
CA ILE A 25 28.28 -4.08 39.05
C ILE A 25 28.73 -4.83 37.80
N LYS A 26 28.58 -6.15 37.82
CA LYS A 26 28.89 -7.03 36.69
C LYS A 26 27.61 -7.39 35.94
N GLY A 27 27.66 -7.23 34.63
CA GLY A 27 26.60 -7.51 33.68
C GLY A 27 26.68 -8.90 33.07
N ILE A 28 26.10 -9.03 31.88
CA ILE A 28 26.16 -10.25 31.06
C ILE A 28 27.24 -10.04 29.99
N SER A 29 28.30 -10.86 30.03
CA SER A 29 29.33 -10.87 29.00
C SER A 29 28.83 -11.61 27.76
N LEU A 30 28.91 -10.98 26.58
CA LEU A 30 28.60 -11.60 25.29
C LEU A 30 29.85 -12.09 24.58
N GLU A 31 30.90 -11.27 24.61
CA GLU A 31 32.24 -11.53 24.06
C GLU A 31 33.30 -11.16 25.12
N PRO A 32 34.60 -11.50 24.94
CA PRO A 32 35.64 -11.23 25.94
C PRO A 32 35.71 -9.77 26.40
N ASP A 33 35.41 -8.84 25.48
CA ASP A 33 35.51 -7.39 25.70
C ASP A 33 34.14 -6.68 25.74
N GLU A 34 33.03 -7.40 25.57
CA GLU A 34 31.68 -6.82 25.55
C GLU A 34 30.81 -7.29 26.72
N GLU A 35 30.51 -6.37 27.63
CA GLU A 35 29.65 -6.58 28.79
C GLU A 35 28.41 -5.68 28.74
N ILE A 36 27.22 -6.28 28.76
CA ILE A 36 25.95 -5.57 28.82
C ILE A 36 25.48 -5.47 30.26
N LYS A 37 25.40 -4.25 30.78
CA LYS A 37 24.88 -3.95 32.14
C LYS A 37 23.48 -3.34 32.13
N GLN A 38 23.10 -2.59 31.10
CA GLN A 38 21.84 -1.85 31.10
C GLN A 38 21.33 -1.50 29.69
N SER A 39 20.05 -1.18 29.62
CA SER A 39 19.36 -0.57 28.49
C SER A 39 18.36 0.45 29.04
N LEU A 40 18.40 1.68 28.52
CA LEU A 40 17.62 2.81 29.02
C LEU A 40 16.77 3.40 27.89
N PHE A 41 15.50 3.67 28.17
CA PHE A 41 14.60 4.39 27.26
C PHE A 41 13.65 5.26 28.07
N ALA A 42 13.93 6.57 28.11
CA ALA A 42 13.23 7.50 28.99
C ALA A 42 13.23 7.01 30.45
N ASP A 43 12.05 6.82 31.06
CA ASP A 43 11.89 6.32 32.43
C ASP A 43 11.96 4.79 32.55
N ASP A 44 11.85 4.06 31.44
CA ASP A 44 11.99 2.60 31.42
C ASP A 44 13.47 2.19 31.37
N ALA A 45 13.96 1.64 32.48
CA ALA A 45 15.32 1.12 32.61
C ALA A 45 15.32 -0.40 32.80
N THR A 46 16.16 -1.09 32.04
CA THR A 46 16.40 -2.54 32.16
C THR A 46 17.85 -2.78 32.53
N TYR A 47 18.10 -3.51 33.61
CA TYR A 47 19.45 -3.85 34.05
C TYR A 47 19.72 -5.35 33.87
N CYS A 48 20.85 -5.66 33.24
CA CYS A 48 21.34 -7.00 33.01
C CYS A 48 22.48 -7.24 33.98
N LEU A 49 22.32 -8.20 34.89
CA LEU A 49 23.33 -8.51 35.91
C LEU A 49 23.75 -9.97 35.81
N ASN A 50 24.96 -10.26 36.28
CA ASN A 50 25.37 -11.62 36.55
C ASN A 50 24.58 -12.22 37.74
N ASN A 51 24.77 -13.50 37.99
CA ASN A 51 24.09 -14.23 39.05
C ASN A 51 24.64 -13.95 40.47
N ASN A 52 25.33 -12.82 40.71
CA ASN A 52 25.94 -12.50 42.00
C ASN A 52 25.06 -11.53 42.82
N TYR A 53 24.92 -11.81 44.12
CA TYR A 53 24.26 -10.92 45.07
C TYR A 53 24.96 -9.56 45.16
N GLU A 54 26.29 -9.53 45.14
CA GLU A 54 27.07 -8.30 45.29
C GLU A 54 26.77 -7.30 44.16
N SER A 55 26.67 -7.76 42.91
CA SER A 55 26.35 -6.88 41.77
C SER A 55 24.92 -6.36 41.84
N PHE A 56 23.97 -7.19 42.27
CA PHE A 56 22.60 -6.73 42.54
C PHE A 56 22.54 -5.70 43.67
N HIS A 57 23.30 -5.92 44.75
CA HIS A 57 23.36 -4.99 45.88
C HIS A 57 23.90 -3.62 45.45
N ASN A 58 25.04 -3.60 44.77
CA ASN A 58 25.68 -2.37 44.30
C ASN A 58 24.80 -1.60 43.29
N LEU A 59 24.06 -2.31 42.43
CA LEU A 59 23.09 -1.66 41.54
C LEU A 59 21.99 -0.95 42.34
N ILE A 60 21.38 -1.65 43.31
CA ILE A 60 20.30 -1.07 44.12
C ILE A 60 20.81 0.11 44.95
N GLU A 61 22.03 0.03 45.47
CA GLU A 61 22.67 1.14 46.17
C GLU A 61 22.88 2.36 45.24
N SER A 62 23.41 2.13 44.04
CA SER A 62 23.59 3.18 43.02
C SER A 62 22.26 3.85 42.65
N LEU A 63 21.20 3.06 42.46
CA LEU A 63 19.86 3.57 42.18
C LEU A 63 19.25 4.33 43.35
N THR A 64 19.53 3.89 44.58
CA THR A 64 19.04 4.56 45.80
C THR A 64 19.74 5.90 45.99
N LEU A 65 21.07 5.92 45.84
CA LEU A 65 21.87 7.14 45.88
C LEU A 65 21.42 8.14 44.81
N TYR A 66 21.23 7.67 43.58
CA TYR A 66 20.69 8.50 42.50
C TYR A 66 19.29 9.03 42.81
N GLY A 67 18.40 8.22 43.40
CA GLY A 67 17.09 8.68 43.83
C GLY A 67 17.15 9.77 44.91
N MET A 68 18.11 9.66 45.83
CA MET A 68 18.34 10.68 46.87
C MET A 68 18.87 11.99 46.28
N THR A 69 19.77 11.94 45.29
CA THR A 69 20.36 13.14 44.68
C THR A 69 19.45 13.82 43.66
N SER A 70 18.73 13.04 42.86
CA SER A 70 17.82 13.56 41.82
C SER A 70 16.42 13.90 42.33
N GLY A 71 16.03 13.41 43.51
CA GLY A 71 14.66 13.48 44.02
C GLY A 71 13.70 12.50 43.32
N LEU A 72 14.19 11.65 42.41
CA LEU A 72 13.39 10.63 41.74
C LEU A 72 13.20 9.40 42.62
N LYS A 73 12.03 8.76 42.51
CA LYS A 73 11.70 7.57 43.30
C LYS A 73 11.45 6.37 42.40
N LEU A 74 12.22 5.30 42.62
CA LEU A 74 12.01 4.02 41.95
C LEU A 74 10.61 3.49 42.26
N ASN A 75 9.83 3.18 41.22
CA ASN A 75 8.52 2.56 41.38
C ASN A 75 8.65 1.05 41.57
N LYS A 76 8.94 0.66 42.82
CA LYS A 76 9.20 -0.75 43.22
C LYS A 76 8.09 -1.72 42.78
N SER A 77 6.83 -1.27 42.76
CA SER A 77 5.68 -2.09 42.35
C SER A 77 5.66 -2.44 40.85
N LYS A 78 6.26 -1.58 40.02
CA LYS A 78 6.42 -1.81 38.57
C LYS A 78 7.71 -2.54 38.22
N CYS A 79 8.69 -2.55 39.13
CA CYS A 79 9.97 -3.23 38.92
C CYS A 79 9.78 -4.76 39.01
N THR A 80 10.08 -5.43 37.90
CA THR A 80 10.05 -6.88 37.79
C THR A 80 11.47 -7.40 37.62
N VAL A 81 11.85 -8.42 38.39
CA VAL A 81 13.13 -9.11 38.28
C VAL A 81 12.89 -10.49 37.68
N LEU A 82 13.39 -10.70 36.46
CA LEU A 82 13.34 -11.98 35.77
C LEU A 82 14.56 -12.83 36.12
N ARG A 83 14.34 -14.02 36.68
CA ARG A 83 15.40 -15.00 36.90
C ARG A 83 15.71 -15.73 35.61
N VAL A 84 16.94 -15.60 35.11
CA VAL A 84 17.39 -16.20 33.85
C VAL A 84 18.46 -17.28 34.11
N GLY A 85 18.58 -18.25 33.20
CA GLY A 85 19.65 -19.26 33.22
C GLY A 85 19.59 -20.16 34.47
N LYS A 86 20.73 -20.31 35.16
CA LYS A 86 20.86 -21.16 36.36
C LYS A 86 19.91 -20.77 37.50
N LEU A 87 19.49 -19.51 37.57
CA LEU A 87 18.58 -19.02 38.62
C LEU A 87 17.10 -19.30 38.31
N LYS A 88 16.75 -19.79 37.12
CA LYS A 88 15.36 -20.08 36.72
C LYS A 88 14.65 -21.02 37.70
N GLN A 89 15.34 -22.08 38.10
CA GLN A 89 14.81 -23.10 39.03
C GLN A 89 15.00 -22.71 40.51
N SER A 90 15.64 -21.57 40.77
CA SER A 90 15.92 -21.10 42.13
C SER A 90 14.82 -20.16 42.62
N ASN A 91 14.49 -20.24 43.91
CA ASN A 91 13.60 -19.29 44.58
C ASN A 91 14.38 -18.12 45.23
N VAL A 92 15.57 -17.82 44.71
CA VAL A 92 16.41 -16.76 45.24
C VAL A 92 15.71 -15.41 45.05
N GLN A 93 15.72 -14.61 46.12
CA GLN A 93 15.25 -13.23 46.12
C GLN A 93 16.27 -12.41 46.91
N TYR A 94 16.91 -11.48 46.22
CA TYR A 94 17.84 -10.53 46.84
C TYR A 94 17.08 -9.31 47.34
N LYS A 95 17.51 -8.74 48.48
CA LYS A 95 16.91 -7.54 49.09
C LYS A 95 15.38 -7.65 49.24
N LYS A 96 14.91 -8.65 50.00
CA LYS A 96 13.48 -8.94 50.20
C LYS A 96 12.70 -7.71 50.72
N GLU A 97 13.37 -6.84 51.48
CA GLU A 97 12.86 -5.56 51.97
C GLU A 97 12.40 -4.61 50.86
N MET A 98 12.93 -4.72 49.63
CA MET A 98 12.54 -3.86 48.50
C MET A 98 11.20 -4.26 47.87
N LYS A 99 10.70 -5.48 48.12
CA LYS A 99 9.42 -6.00 47.60
C LYS A 99 9.28 -5.90 46.06
N PHE A 100 10.34 -6.22 45.32
CA PHE A 100 10.25 -6.34 43.85
C PHE A 100 9.40 -7.55 43.43
N ASN A 101 8.84 -7.50 42.23
CA ASN A 101 8.13 -8.64 41.66
C ASN A 101 9.15 -9.61 41.03
N TRP A 102 9.37 -10.76 41.67
CA TRP A 102 10.31 -11.76 41.16
C TRP A 102 9.59 -12.87 40.39
N THR A 103 10.04 -13.13 39.16
CA THR A 103 9.42 -14.11 38.27
C THR A 103 10.49 -14.96 37.58
N SER A 104 10.15 -16.21 37.28
CA SER A 104 10.99 -17.13 36.48
C SER A 104 10.37 -17.44 35.12
N ASP A 105 9.21 -16.85 34.81
CA ASP A 105 8.44 -17.16 33.60
C ASP A 105 8.69 -16.11 32.52
N GLU A 106 8.28 -14.87 32.79
CA GLU A 106 8.34 -13.77 31.83
C GLU A 106 8.46 -12.40 32.48
N ALA A 107 9.06 -11.45 31.76
CA ALA A 107 9.07 -10.02 32.11
C ALA A 107 8.91 -9.17 30.84
N THR A 108 8.27 -8.01 30.98
CA THR A 108 8.00 -7.12 29.84
C THR A 108 8.79 -5.82 29.98
N THR A 109 9.51 -5.42 28.93
CA THR A 109 10.22 -4.14 28.83
C THR A 109 10.03 -3.57 27.43
N LEU A 110 9.77 -2.26 27.31
CA LEU A 110 9.46 -1.56 26.04
C LEU A 110 8.32 -2.23 25.24
N GLY A 111 7.38 -2.82 25.98
CA GLY A 111 6.29 -3.63 25.46
C GLY A 111 6.70 -5.03 24.95
N ILE A 112 7.99 -5.38 24.87
CA ILE A 112 8.42 -6.72 24.47
C ILE A 112 8.44 -7.62 25.71
N THR A 113 7.72 -8.75 25.65
CA THR A 113 7.71 -9.76 26.71
C THR A 113 8.81 -10.77 26.44
N PHE A 114 9.79 -10.83 27.33
CA PHE A 114 10.88 -11.80 27.33
C PHE A 114 10.50 -12.97 28.20
N THR A 115 10.76 -14.19 27.72
CA THR A 115 10.54 -15.42 28.47
C THR A 115 11.83 -16.22 28.50
N ASN A 116 11.93 -17.13 29.46
CA ASN A 116 13.06 -18.05 29.54
C ASN A 116 13.09 -19.13 28.43
N ASN A 117 12.14 -19.11 27.49
CA ASN A 117 12.12 -19.97 26.32
C ASN A 117 12.19 -19.12 25.05
N GLU A 118 13.25 -19.29 24.27
CA GLU A 118 13.47 -18.52 23.03
C GLU A 118 12.27 -18.61 22.07
N LYS A 119 11.73 -19.82 21.87
CA LYS A 119 10.60 -20.06 20.95
C LYS A 119 9.34 -19.36 21.43
N ASP A 120 9.07 -19.38 22.74
CA ASP A 120 7.89 -18.71 23.32
C ASP A 120 8.01 -17.18 23.20
N THR A 121 9.20 -16.63 23.42
CA THR A 121 9.49 -15.20 23.22
C THR A 121 9.19 -14.77 21.79
N VAL A 122 9.70 -15.51 20.80
CA VAL A 122 9.46 -15.22 19.37
C VAL A 122 7.97 -15.32 19.03
N LEU A 123 7.30 -16.38 19.50
CA LEU A 123 5.86 -16.57 19.27
C LEU A 123 5.04 -15.42 19.86
N LYS A 124 5.30 -15.02 21.11
CA LYS A 124 4.58 -13.91 21.76
C LYS A 124 4.80 -12.59 21.05
N ILE A 125 6.02 -12.31 20.57
CA ILE A 125 6.31 -11.10 19.77
C ILE A 125 5.49 -11.11 18.47
N ILE A 126 5.50 -12.21 17.73
CA ILE A 126 4.80 -12.33 16.45
C ILE A 126 3.28 -12.25 16.67
N ILE A 127 2.73 -13.01 17.62
CA ILE A 127 1.30 -13.04 17.92
C ILE A 127 0.81 -11.65 18.32
N ARG A 128 1.55 -10.93 19.18
CA ARG A 128 1.16 -9.58 19.61
C ARG A 128 1.18 -8.59 18.44
N LYS A 129 2.22 -8.64 17.59
CA LYS A 129 2.27 -7.81 16.37
C LYS A 129 1.12 -8.13 15.42
N LEU A 130 0.80 -9.41 15.23
CA LEU A 130 -0.33 -9.86 14.41
C LEU A 130 -1.69 -9.41 14.99
N GLN A 131 -1.87 -9.48 16.30
CA GLN A 131 -3.09 -9.00 16.97
C GLN A 131 -3.24 -7.48 16.83
N ASN A 132 -2.17 -6.72 17.02
CA ASN A 132 -2.17 -5.27 16.77
C ASN A 132 -2.51 -4.96 15.31
N PHE A 133 -1.92 -5.69 14.36
CA PHE A 133 -2.21 -5.54 12.94
C PHE A 133 -3.66 -5.90 12.62
N LYS A 134 -4.20 -6.99 13.16
CA LYS A 134 -5.61 -7.38 13.01
C LYS A 134 -6.56 -6.34 13.61
N LYS A 135 -6.22 -5.76 14.78
CA LYS A 135 -7.01 -4.69 15.40
C LYS A 135 -7.02 -3.43 14.55
N LEU A 136 -5.85 -3.04 14.01
CA LEU A 136 -5.73 -1.93 13.06
C LEU A 136 -6.55 -2.20 11.80
N LEU A 137 -6.44 -3.40 11.22
CA LEU A 137 -7.24 -3.82 10.07
C LEU A 137 -8.73 -3.80 10.37
N LYS A 138 -9.17 -4.21 11.56
CA LYS A 138 -10.59 -4.19 11.95
C LYS A 138 -11.12 -2.76 12.10
N ILE A 139 -10.33 -1.86 12.71
CA ILE A 139 -10.64 -0.41 12.80
C ILE A 139 -10.68 0.22 11.41
N MET A 140 -9.74 -0.15 10.54
CA MET A 140 -9.72 0.30 9.15
C MET A 140 -10.88 -0.29 8.37
N ALA A 141 -11.25 -1.56 8.57
CA ALA A 141 -12.36 -2.25 7.90
C ALA A 141 -13.72 -1.67 8.29
N SER A 142 -13.94 -1.37 9.58
CA SER A 142 -15.15 -0.67 10.04
C SER A 142 -15.21 0.78 9.54
N SER A 143 -14.06 1.37 9.21
CA SER A 143 -13.98 2.70 8.60
C SER A 143 -13.97 2.66 7.06
N LEU A 144 -13.76 1.50 6.42
CA LEU A 144 -13.55 1.34 4.97
C LEU A 144 -14.85 1.41 4.16
N THR A 145 -15.75 2.32 4.51
CA THR A 145 -16.79 2.74 3.58
C THR A 145 -16.13 3.38 2.35
N TYR A 146 -16.74 3.15 1.19
CA TYR A 146 -16.37 3.70 -0.13
C TYR A 146 -15.95 5.19 -0.12
N THR A 147 -16.45 5.97 0.84
CA THR A 147 -16.10 7.37 1.12
C THR A 147 -14.64 7.60 1.44
N ASN A 148 -13.96 6.74 2.21
CA ASN A 148 -12.58 6.96 2.68
C ASN A 148 -11.54 6.98 1.56
N ARG A 149 -11.87 6.39 0.41
CA ARG A 149 -10.98 6.25 -0.77
C ARG A 149 -10.93 7.51 -1.61
N LYS A 150 -11.93 8.39 -1.46
CA LYS A 150 -12.00 9.66 -2.19
C LYS A 150 -10.85 10.59 -1.74
N LYS A 151 -10.46 11.50 -2.63
CA LYS A 151 -9.57 12.62 -2.25
C LYS A 151 -10.22 13.44 -1.14
N HIS A 152 -9.42 14.16 -0.35
CA HIS A 152 -9.93 15.08 0.68
C HIS A 152 -10.99 16.05 0.14
N LYS A 153 -10.80 16.56 -1.09
CA LYS A 153 -11.77 17.45 -1.76
C LYS A 153 -13.16 16.84 -2.00
N ASN A 154 -13.25 15.51 -1.97
CA ASN A 154 -14.45 14.73 -2.24
C ASN A 154 -14.92 13.94 -0.98
N GLY A 155 -14.41 14.30 0.20
CA GLY A 155 -14.89 13.76 1.49
C GLY A 155 -14.25 12.45 1.95
N GLY A 156 -13.14 12.05 1.34
CA GLY A 156 -12.38 10.88 1.77
C GLY A 156 -11.07 11.21 2.50
N ILE A 157 -10.48 10.19 3.12
CA ILE A 157 -9.21 10.27 3.85
C ILE A 157 -8.03 9.97 2.90
N GLN A 158 -8.29 9.72 1.61
CA GLN A 158 -7.29 9.33 0.62
C GLN A 158 -6.54 8.05 1.05
N LEU A 159 -7.28 7.09 1.62
CA LEU A 159 -6.70 5.81 2.04
C LEU A 159 -6.23 5.02 0.80
N THR A 160 -5.03 4.42 0.89
CA THR A 160 -4.49 3.60 -0.19
C THR A 160 -5.35 2.35 -0.39
N ASN A 161 -5.82 2.11 -1.61
CA ASN A 161 -6.44 0.83 -1.96
C ASN A 161 -5.33 -0.23 -2.06
N ILE A 162 -5.28 -1.16 -1.11
CA ILE A 162 -4.24 -2.18 -1.05
C ILE A 162 -4.27 -3.05 -2.31
N ASP A 163 -5.44 -3.47 -2.79
CA ASP A 163 -5.57 -4.31 -3.98
C ASP A 163 -5.08 -3.59 -5.22
N SER A 164 -5.51 -2.33 -5.41
CA SER A 164 -5.04 -1.52 -6.54
C SER A 164 -3.55 -1.18 -6.43
N PHE A 165 -3.03 -1.03 -5.21
CA PHE A 165 -1.62 -0.79 -4.97
C PHE A 165 -0.76 -2.01 -5.29
N LEU A 166 -1.15 -3.18 -4.80
CA LEU A 166 -0.51 -4.46 -5.12
C LEU A 166 -0.56 -4.74 -6.62
N ASN A 167 -1.70 -4.48 -7.26
CA ASN A 167 -1.83 -4.65 -8.69
C ASN A 167 -0.97 -3.64 -9.47
N ALA A 168 -0.91 -2.38 -9.05
CA ALA A 168 -0.02 -1.39 -9.64
C ALA A 168 1.47 -1.76 -9.52
N ILE A 169 1.86 -2.44 -8.43
CA ILE A 169 3.21 -3.03 -8.30
C ILE A 169 3.40 -4.14 -9.33
N LYS A 170 2.42 -5.03 -9.54
CA LYS A 170 2.50 -6.05 -10.59
C LYS A 170 2.65 -5.41 -11.98
N CYS A 171 1.86 -4.38 -12.27
CA CYS A 171 1.89 -3.64 -13.53
C CYS A 171 3.20 -2.86 -13.78
N SER A 172 3.98 -2.58 -12.74
CA SER A 172 5.33 -2.03 -12.90
C SER A 172 6.22 -2.87 -13.82
N TRP A 173 5.94 -4.19 -13.88
CA TRP A 173 6.58 -5.13 -14.77
C TRP A 173 6.38 -4.78 -16.26
N VAL A 174 5.21 -4.25 -16.63
CA VAL A 174 4.87 -3.89 -18.02
C VAL A 174 5.87 -2.89 -18.59
N LYS A 175 6.33 -1.93 -17.79
CA LYS A 175 7.39 -0.99 -18.21
C LYS A 175 8.67 -1.72 -18.61
N ARG A 176 9.11 -2.68 -17.80
CA ARG A 176 10.34 -3.46 -18.08
C ARG A 176 10.17 -4.36 -19.31
N TYR A 177 8.94 -4.79 -19.59
CA TYR A 177 8.61 -5.56 -20.78
C TYR A 177 8.67 -4.72 -22.05
N LEU A 178 8.06 -3.53 -22.03
CA LEU A 178 8.01 -2.58 -23.16
C LEU A 178 9.36 -1.91 -23.47
N ASP A 179 10.30 -1.93 -22.52
CA ASP A 179 11.64 -1.37 -22.72
C ASP A 179 12.46 -2.22 -23.70
N ASN A 180 12.75 -1.67 -24.88
CA ASN A 180 13.50 -2.34 -25.94
C ASN A 180 14.98 -2.57 -25.56
N THR A 181 15.53 -1.85 -24.58
CA THR A 181 16.91 -2.04 -24.12
C THR A 181 17.06 -3.25 -23.20
N ASN A 182 15.95 -3.75 -22.65
CA ASN A 182 15.97 -4.88 -21.73
C ASN A 182 16.08 -6.22 -22.47
N THR A 183 17.18 -6.94 -22.22
CA THR A 183 17.53 -8.25 -22.81
C THR A 183 17.26 -9.44 -21.88
N SER A 184 16.52 -9.24 -20.78
CA SER A 184 16.29 -10.28 -19.79
C SER A 184 15.62 -11.55 -20.36
N LYS A 185 16.10 -12.74 -19.97
CA LYS A 185 15.59 -14.04 -20.45
C LYS A 185 14.08 -14.26 -20.23
N TRP A 186 13.52 -13.74 -19.13
CA TRP A 186 12.08 -13.83 -18.87
C TRP A 186 11.24 -13.10 -19.94
N LYS A 187 11.77 -12.02 -20.54
CA LYS A 187 11.07 -11.24 -21.57
C LYS A 187 10.82 -12.10 -22.80
N LEU A 188 11.77 -12.95 -23.20
CA LEU A 188 11.63 -13.87 -24.34
C LEU A 188 10.45 -14.85 -24.16
N PHE A 189 10.25 -15.34 -22.94
CA PHE A 189 9.15 -16.26 -22.64
C PHE A 189 7.79 -15.57 -22.84
N TYR A 190 7.60 -14.38 -22.27
CA TYR A 190 6.37 -13.62 -22.42
C TYR A 190 6.18 -13.09 -23.85
N GLN A 191 7.25 -12.70 -24.55
CA GLN A 191 7.19 -12.33 -25.97
C GLN A 191 6.68 -13.48 -26.83
N LYS A 192 7.12 -14.72 -26.58
CA LYS A 192 6.63 -15.89 -27.34
C LYS A 192 5.14 -16.14 -27.12
N ILE A 193 4.63 -15.87 -25.91
CA ILE A 193 3.21 -16.00 -25.57
C ILE A 193 2.39 -14.86 -26.18
N LEU A 194 2.79 -13.61 -25.93
CA LEU A 194 2.04 -12.40 -26.29
C LEU A 194 2.09 -12.09 -27.79
N LYS A 195 3.16 -12.47 -28.51
CA LYS A 195 3.27 -12.27 -29.97
C LYS A 195 2.15 -12.95 -30.76
N LYS A 196 1.56 -14.03 -30.23
CA LYS A 196 0.40 -14.69 -30.84
C LYS A 196 -0.86 -13.81 -30.86
N TYR A 197 -0.94 -12.81 -29.98
CA TYR A 197 -2.13 -12.01 -29.72
C TYR A 197 -1.89 -10.49 -29.88
N GLY A 198 -0.77 -10.06 -30.49
CA GLY A 198 -0.51 -8.65 -30.77
C GLY A 198 0.46 -7.95 -29.80
N ASP A 199 1.17 -8.71 -28.97
CA ASP A 199 2.31 -8.27 -28.15
C ASP A 199 2.03 -7.02 -27.30
N SER A 200 2.64 -5.87 -27.63
CA SER A 200 2.52 -4.63 -26.87
C SER A 200 1.13 -4.00 -26.92
N LEU A 201 0.36 -4.24 -28.00
CA LEU A 201 -1.00 -3.71 -28.13
C LEU A 201 -1.96 -4.26 -27.08
N LEU A 202 -1.67 -5.45 -26.55
CA LEU A 202 -2.50 -6.04 -25.51
C LEU A 202 -2.58 -5.09 -24.31
N PHE A 203 -1.48 -4.45 -23.90
CA PHE A 203 -1.46 -3.55 -22.74
C PHE A 203 -2.22 -2.25 -22.93
N GLU A 204 -2.59 -1.91 -24.17
CA GLU A 204 -3.32 -0.70 -24.50
C GLU A 204 -4.79 -1.00 -24.83
N CYS A 205 -5.10 -2.24 -25.20
CA CYS A 205 -6.41 -2.66 -25.66
C CYS A 205 -7.40 -2.86 -24.49
N ASN A 206 -8.69 -2.71 -24.78
CA ASN A 206 -9.77 -3.11 -23.89
C ASN A 206 -10.06 -4.63 -24.06
N ILE A 207 -9.17 -5.49 -23.54
CA ILE A 207 -9.20 -6.94 -23.79
C ILE A 207 -10.51 -7.61 -23.33
N SER A 208 -11.02 -8.56 -24.13
CA SER A 208 -12.15 -9.43 -23.74
C SER A 208 -11.77 -10.48 -22.67
N LYS A 209 -12.70 -10.78 -21.76
CA LYS A 209 -12.52 -11.81 -20.72
C LYS A 209 -12.19 -13.20 -21.27
N THR A 210 -12.70 -13.54 -22.46
CA THR A 210 -12.46 -14.83 -23.13
C THR A 210 -10.99 -14.97 -23.51
N ILE A 211 -10.43 -13.98 -24.20
CA ILE A 211 -9.01 -13.94 -24.58
C ILE A 211 -8.12 -13.86 -23.35
N LEU A 212 -8.52 -13.10 -22.33
CA LEU A 212 -7.77 -13.01 -21.08
C LEU A 212 -7.61 -14.39 -20.42
N HIS A 213 -8.66 -15.21 -20.43
CA HIS A 213 -8.58 -16.59 -19.95
C HIS A 213 -7.69 -17.47 -20.84
N GLU A 214 -7.75 -17.32 -22.17
CA GLU A 214 -6.89 -18.07 -23.10
C GLU A 214 -5.39 -17.74 -22.97
N ILE A 215 -5.06 -16.45 -22.79
CA ILE A 215 -3.67 -15.98 -22.65
C ILE A 215 -3.12 -16.34 -21.27
N ALA A 216 -3.93 -16.15 -20.23
CA ALA A 216 -3.51 -16.26 -18.84
C ALA A 216 -3.89 -17.62 -18.21
N ASN A 217 -4.01 -18.69 -18.98
CA ASN A 217 -4.29 -20.07 -18.52
C ASN A 217 -3.60 -20.37 -17.17
N GLU A 218 -4.36 -20.26 -16.07
CA GLU A 218 -3.93 -20.40 -14.66
C GLU A 218 -2.88 -19.37 -14.14
N ASN A 219 -2.35 -18.49 -14.98
CA ASN A 219 -1.39 -17.46 -14.59
C ASN A 219 -2.10 -16.21 -14.03
N ILE A 220 -2.29 -16.23 -12.70
CA ILE A 220 -2.89 -15.13 -11.93
C ILE A 220 -2.16 -13.80 -12.17
N PHE A 221 -0.84 -13.82 -12.34
CA PHE A 221 -0.05 -12.60 -12.55
C PHE A 221 -0.36 -11.92 -13.88
N LEU A 222 -0.42 -12.68 -14.98
CA LEU A 222 -0.78 -12.12 -16.29
C LEU A 222 -2.23 -11.64 -16.32
N SER A 223 -3.15 -12.39 -15.72
CA SER A 223 -4.55 -11.99 -15.58
C SER A 223 -4.68 -10.63 -14.88
N ASP A 224 -4.01 -10.48 -13.74
CA ASP A 224 -4.05 -9.23 -12.98
C ASP A 224 -3.48 -8.06 -13.77
N VAL A 225 -2.33 -8.24 -14.43
CA VAL A 225 -1.69 -7.18 -15.22
C VAL A 225 -2.55 -6.78 -16.42
N LEU A 226 -3.06 -7.74 -17.19
CA LEU A 226 -3.89 -7.47 -18.37
C LEU A 226 -5.27 -6.91 -18.00
N SER A 227 -5.80 -7.20 -16.82
CA SER A 227 -7.09 -6.64 -16.38
C SER A 227 -7.06 -5.13 -16.11
N THR A 228 -5.88 -4.55 -15.86
CA THR A 228 -5.73 -3.15 -15.41
C THR A 228 -5.58 -2.12 -16.53
N GLN A 229 -5.81 -2.55 -17.77
CA GLN A 229 -5.47 -1.80 -18.96
C GLN A 229 -6.24 -0.50 -19.13
N THR A 230 -5.62 0.43 -19.86
CA THR A 230 -6.26 1.69 -20.22
C THR A 230 -7.37 1.44 -21.22
N SER A 231 -8.51 2.10 -21.01
CA SER A 231 -9.66 2.08 -21.91
C SER A 231 -9.37 2.81 -23.22
N SER A 232 -8.36 2.37 -23.99
CA SER A 232 -8.28 2.79 -25.38
C SER A 232 -9.40 2.10 -26.13
N LYS A 233 -10.43 2.87 -26.46
CA LYS A 233 -11.57 2.41 -27.26
C LYS A 233 -11.21 2.27 -28.74
N THR A 234 -10.07 2.79 -29.18
CA THR A 234 -9.75 2.92 -30.60
C THR A 234 -8.91 1.77 -31.17
N ILE A 235 -8.46 0.81 -30.35
CA ILE A 235 -7.72 -0.36 -30.83
C ILE A 235 -8.69 -1.38 -31.43
N LEU A 236 -8.38 -1.85 -32.64
CA LEU A 236 -9.22 -2.79 -33.40
C LEU A 236 -9.18 -4.22 -32.85
N TRP A 237 -8.00 -4.65 -32.43
CA TRP A 237 -7.69 -6.05 -32.19
C TRP A 237 -7.95 -6.47 -30.74
N ASN A 238 -8.53 -7.65 -30.52
CA ASN A 238 -8.78 -8.24 -29.20
C ASN A 238 -9.65 -7.38 -28.26
N ASN A 239 -10.36 -6.40 -28.82
CA ASN A 239 -11.17 -5.43 -28.08
C ASN A 239 -12.55 -6.03 -27.77
N LYS A 240 -12.98 -5.96 -26.49
CA LYS A 240 -14.27 -6.47 -26.03
C LYS A 240 -15.47 -5.75 -26.67
N ASP A 241 -15.28 -4.50 -27.09
CA ASP A 241 -16.34 -3.69 -27.68
C ASP A 241 -16.50 -4.00 -29.19
N ILE A 242 -15.50 -4.61 -29.83
CA ILE A 242 -15.50 -4.96 -31.26
C ILE A 242 -15.55 -6.48 -31.40
N THR A 243 -16.76 -7.02 -31.43
CA THR A 243 -17.00 -8.48 -31.49
C THR A 243 -18.03 -8.83 -32.57
N SER A 244 -17.89 -10.03 -33.13
CA SER A 244 -18.91 -10.67 -33.96
C SER A 244 -19.17 -12.06 -33.40
N ASN A 245 -20.44 -12.39 -33.14
CA ASN A 245 -20.86 -13.65 -32.51
C ASN A 245 -20.06 -13.98 -31.23
N ASN A 246 -19.84 -12.99 -30.35
CA ASN A 246 -19.04 -13.10 -29.12
C ASN A 246 -17.55 -13.47 -29.32
N LYS A 247 -17.05 -13.44 -30.56
CA LYS A 247 -15.63 -13.60 -30.87
C LYS A 247 -15.02 -12.24 -31.23
N THR A 248 -13.84 -11.98 -30.68
CA THR A 248 -13.02 -10.80 -30.99
C THR A 248 -12.19 -11.04 -32.25
N PHE A 249 -11.75 -9.94 -32.87
CA PHE A 249 -10.93 -10.00 -34.08
C PHE A 249 -9.43 -9.92 -33.76
N PHE A 250 -8.65 -10.78 -34.41
CA PHE A 250 -7.20 -10.63 -34.52
C PHE A 250 -6.73 -11.18 -35.86
N TYR A 251 -6.52 -10.29 -36.84
CA TYR A 251 -5.97 -10.67 -38.14
C TYR A 251 -4.48 -10.39 -38.17
N LYS A 252 -3.67 -11.45 -37.97
CA LYS A 252 -2.20 -11.34 -37.93
C LYS A 252 -1.63 -10.66 -39.17
N ASP A 253 -2.11 -11.04 -40.36
CA ASP A 253 -1.64 -10.46 -41.64
C ASP A 253 -1.91 -8.96 -41.74
N TRP A 254 -3.01 -8.48 -41.16
CA TRP A 254 -3.39 -7.07 -41.17
C TRP A 254 -2.61 -6.28 -40.12
N PHE A 255 -2.37 -6.91 -38.96
CA PHE A 255 -1.55 -6.36 -37.90
C PHE A 255 -0.09 -6.17 -38.33
N GLU A 256 0.50 -7.14 -39.03
CA GLU A 256 1.85 -7.05 -39.61
C GLU A 256 1.96 -5.95 -40.68
N ARG A 257 0.84 -5.61 -41.35
CA ARG A 257 0.71 -4.48 -42.27
C ARG A 257 0.44 -3.14 -41.59
N SER A 258 0.64 -3.06 -40.26
CA SER A 258 0.51 -1.84 -39.45
C SER A 258 -0.90 -1.28 -39.27
N ILE A 259 -1.95 -2.09 -39.52
CA ILE A 259 -3.33 -1.73 -39.17
C ILE A 259 -3.53 -2.03 -37.68
N LYS A 260 -3.76 -1.00 -36.86
CA LYS A 260 -3.83 -1.13 -35.39
C LYS A 260 -5.05 -0.42 -34.79
N TYR A 261 -5.38 0.76 -35.29
CA TYR A 261 -6.43 1.62 -34.77
C TYR A 261 -7.60 1.76 -35.74
N VAL A 262 -8.78 2.09 -35.21
CA VAL A 262 -9.99 2.38 -36.01
C VAL A 262 -9.73 3.54 -36.98
N ASP A 263 -8.96 4.54 -36.56
CA ASP A 263 -8.56 5.70 -37.38
C ASP A 263 -7.80 5.29 -38.66
N HIS A 264 -7.08 4.17 -38.65
CA HIS A 264 -6.39 3.67 -39.84
C HIS A 264 -7.37 3.17 -40.91
N LEU A 265 -8.63 2.90 -40.54
CA LEU A 265 -9.69 2.47 -41.44
C LEU A 265 -10.65 3.60 -41.80
N TYR A 266 -10.50 4.78 -41.20
CA TYR A 266 -11.44 5.90 -41.30
C TYR A 266 -10.85 7.07 -42.10
N ASP A 267 -11.60 7.60 -43.06
CA ASP A 267 -11.22 8.81 -43.79
C ASP A 267 -11.85 10.04 -43.11
N ASN A 268 -11.03 10.78 -42.38
CA ASN A 268 -11.44 12.01 -41.69
C ASN A 268 -11.98 13.10 -42.65
N ARG A 269 -11.63 13.06 -43.94
CA ARG A 269 -12.09 14.04 -44.93
C ARG A 269 -13.53 13.78 -45.35
N ILE A 270 -13.86 12.50 -45.53
CA ILE A 270 -15.18 12.04 -45.97
C ILE A 270 -16.09 11.77 -44.76
N LYS A 271 -15.51 11.66 -43.56
CA LYS A 271 -16.18 11.25 -42.32
C LYS A 271 -16.89 9.90 -42.48
N ASP A 272 -16.23 8.99 -43.18
CA ASP A 272 -16.67 7.61 -43.35
C ASP A 272 -15.45 6.70 -43.46
N PHE A 273 -15.68 5.39 -43.33
CA PHE A 273 -14.63 4.40 -43.55
C PHE A 273 -14.17 4.39 -45.00
N TYR A 274 -12.89 4.06 -45.21
CA TYR A 274 -12.38 3.83 -46.56
C TYR A 274 -13.21 2.76 -47.29
N SER A 275 -13.19 2.75 -48.62
CA SER A 275 -13.71 1.58 -49.34
C SER A 275 -12.72 0.41 -49.19
N PHE A 276 -13.19 -0.82 -49.40
CA PHE A 276 -12.29 -1.97 -49.38
C PHE A 276 -11.15 -1.85 -50.41
N ASN A 277 -11.47 -1.31 -51.60
CA ASN A 277 -10.47 -1.06 -52.65
C ASN A 277 -9.39 -0.07 -52.19
N ASN A 278 -9.78 0.98 -51.46
CA ASN A 278 -8.83 1.95 -50.90
C ASN A 278 -7.93 1.30 -49.85
N ILE A 279 -8.50 0.47 -48.97
CA ILE A 279 -7.71 -0.27 -47.97
C ILE A 279 -6.76 -1.29 -48.62
N CYS A 280 -7.19 -1.98 -49.67
CA CYS A 280 -6.33 -2.86 -50.47
C CYS A 280 -5.16 -2.08 -51.07
N TYR A 281 -5.41 -0.89 -51.60
CA TYR A 281 -4.38 -0.02 -52.17
C TYR A 281 -3.40 0.50 -51.11
N ILE A 282 -3.91 1.02 -49.99
CA ILE A 282 -3.10 1.65 -48.93
C ILE A 282 -2.22 0.62 -48.19
N TYR A 283 -2.76 -0.56 -47.89
CA TYR A 283 -2.09 -1.55 -47.02
C TYR A 283 -1.67 -2.84 -47.75
N GLY A 284 -1.97 -2.97 -49.04
CA GLY A 284 -1.67 -4.16 -49.83
C GLY A 284 -2.45 -5.40 -49.40
N ILE A 285 -3.69 -5.23 -48.94
CA ILE A 285 -4.51 -6.35 -48.45
C ILE A 285 -5.01 -7.21 -49.62
N PRO A 286 -4.95 -8.55 -49.55
CA PRO A 286 -5.53 -9.44 -50.55
C PRO A 286 -7.02 -9.17 -50.83
N SER A 287 -7.42 -9.13 -52.09
CA SER A 287 -8.78 -8.85 -52.53
C SER A 287 -9.83 -9.85 -52.03
N ASN A 288 -9.42 -11.06 -51.66
CA ASN A 288 -10.28 -12.09 -51.07
C ASN A 288 -10.70 -11.80 -49.61
N ASN A 289 -10.11 -10.79 -48.96
CA ASN A 289 -10.44 -10.42 -47.58
C ASN A 289 -11.64 -9.45 -47.47
N PHE A 290 -12.39 -9.23 -48.55
CA PHE A 290 -13.56 -8.34 -48.58
C PHE A 290 -14.53 -8.68 -47.43
N LEU A 291 -14.93 -9.94 -47.26
CA LEU A 291 -15.85 -10.34 -46.20
C LEU A 291 -15.32 -10.03 -44.79
N LYS A 292 -14.01 -10.22 -44.56
CA LYS A 292 -13.36 -9.88 -43.28
C LYS A 292 -13.48 -8.39 -42.98
N TYR A 293 -13.29 -7.55 -44.00
CA TYR A 293 -13.38 -6.10 -43.89
C TYR A 293 -14.76 -5.61 -43.49
N TYR A 294 -15.80 -6.00 -44.23
CA TYR A 294 -17.16 -5.55 -43.95
C TYR A 294 -17.68 -6.08 -42.61
N THR A 295 -17.31 -7.32 -42.26
CA THR A 295 -17.62 -7.88 -40.94
C THR A 295 -16.98 -7.06 -39.83
N LEU A 296 -15.71 -6.68 -39.98
CA LEU A 296 -14.99 -5.84 -39.02
C LEU A 296 -15.66 -4.47 -38.86
N ILE A 297 -15.92 -3.75 -39.96
CA ILE A 297 -16.55 -2.41 -39.92
C ILE A 297 -17.95 -2.43 -39.30
N LYS A 298 -18.74 -3.45 -39.64
CA LYS A 298 -20.09 -3.62 -39.07
C LYS A 298 -20.04 -3.87 -37.56
N SER A 299 -18.98 -4.51 -37.08
CA SER A 299 -18.79 -4.85 -35.67
C SER A 299 -18.25 -3.69 -34.82
N ILE A 300 -17.87 -2.56 -35.42
CA ILE A 300 -17.42 -1.37 -34.68
C ILE A 300 -18.64 -0.61 -34.14
N PRO A 301 -18.78 -0.44 -32.81
CA PRO A 301 -19.89 0.30 -32.22
C PRO A 301 -19.92 1.79 -32.58
N ILE A 302 -21.14 2.36 -32.57
CA ILE A 302 -21.41 3.77 -32.90
C ILE A 302 -20.63 4.73 -31.98
N HIS A 303 -20.48 4.41 -30.69
CA HIS A 303 -19.78 5.28 -29.74
C HIS A 303 -18.27 5.43 -30.04
N ILE A 304 -17.67 4.45 -30.70
CA ILE A 304 -16.27 4.52 -31.15
C ILE A 304 -16.20 5.38 -32.42
N LYS A 305 -17.17 5.23 -33.33
CA LYS A 305 -17.31 6.08 -34.54
C LYS A 305 -17.56 7.55 -34.21
N SER A 306 -18.22 7.86 -33.10
CA SER A 306 -18.43 9.24 -32.67
C SER A 306 -17.17 9.88 -32.07
N GLU A 307 -16.31 9.11 -31.39
CA GLU A 307 -15.05 9.61 -30.81
C GLU A 307 -14.00 9.92 -31.88
N THR A 308 -14.02 9.22 -33.02
CA THR A 308 -13.17 9.55 -34.18
C THR A 308 -13.62 10.83 -34.89
N ASN A 309 -14.90 11.21 -34.77
CA ASN A 309 -15.44 12.43 -35.37
C ASN A 309 -15.11 13.72 -34.60
N THR A 310 -14.77 13.64 -33.30
CA THR A 310 -14.57 14.83 -32.44
C THR A 310 -13.10 15.24 -32.28
N ASN A 311 -12.16 14.35 -32.56
CA ASN A 311 -10.74 14.58 -32.28
C ASN A 311 -9.94 14.77 -33.58
N ASN A 312 -9.73 16.01 -34.00
CA ASN A 312 -8.86 16.38 -35.14
C ASN A 312 -7.35 16.14 -34.88
N THR A 313 -6.98 15.47 -33.78
CA THR A 313 -5.63 14.97 -33.57
C THR A 313 -5.56 13.54 -34.07
N PRO A 314 -4.66 13.18 -35.00
CA PRO A 314 -4.42 11.78 -35.31
C PRO A 314 -4.14 11.07 -33.99
N CYS A 315 -4.83 9.97 -33.70
CA CYS A 315 -4.67 9.22 -32.46
C CYS A 315 -3.25 8.66 -32.35
N THR A 316 -2.28 9.50 -31.97
CA THR A 316 -0.95 9.12 -31.52
C THR A 316 -1.09 8.57 -30.10
N GLN A 317 -1.62 7.36 -30.02
CA GLN A 317 -1.57 6.54 -28.81
C GLN A 317 -0.17 6.05 -28.44
N THR A 318 0.86 6.60 -29.09
CA THR A 318 2.23 6.56 -28.56
C THR A 318 2.32 7.15 -27.15
N ALA A 319 1.41 8.05 -26.76
CA ALA A 319 1.41 8.69 -25.45
C ALA A 319 1.39 7.73 -24.26
N PHE A 320 0.76 6.55 -24.29
CA PHE A 320 0.72 5.67 -23.10
C PHE A 320 2.06 4.97 -22.86
N VAL A 321 2.56 4.26 -23.88
CA VAL A 321 3.87 3.61 -23.85
C VAL A 321 4.99 4.64 -23.66
N GLU A 322 4.93 5.80 -24.33
CA GLU A 322 5.89 6.90 -24.14
C GLU A 322 5.79 7.51 -22.74
N ASN A 323 4.59 7.70 -22.17
CA ASN A 323 4.44 8.20 -20.79
C ASN A 323 4.96 7.20 -19.74
N ILE A 324 4.83 5.90 -20.00
CA ILE A 324 5.34 4.85 -19.10
C ILE A 324 6.87 4.76 -19.20
N LEU A 325 7.43 4.76 -20.41
CA LEU A 325 8.87 4.63 -20.65
C LEU A 325 9.63 5.91 -20.26
N GLY A 326 9.08 7.09 -20.56
CA GLY A 326 9.74 8.38 -20.34
C GLY A 326 9.94 8.79 -18.89
N ARG A 327 9.22 8.18 -17.92
CA ARG A 327 9.33 8.53 -16.50
C ARG A 327 10.13 7.49 -15.72
N LYS A 328 11.36 7.84 -15.32
CA LYS A 328 12.30 6.93 -14.63
C LYS A 328 11.71 6.19 -13.41
N ASN A 329 10.97 6.85 -12.50
CA ASN A 329 10.62 6.26 -11.18
C ASN A 329 9.13 6.31 -10.74
N LYS A 330 8.14 6.44 -11.64
CA LYS A 330 6.73 6.67 -11.23
C LYS A 330 5.66 5.77 -11.89
N SER A 331 6.05 4.66 -12.50
CA SER A 331 5.13 3.79 -13.25
C SER A 331 4.00 3.21 -12.37
N ASN A 332 4.32 2.76 -11.16
CA ASN A 332 3.32 2.22 -10.22
C ASN A 332 2.27 3.26 -9.87
N LYS A 333 2.67 4.52 -9.71
CA LYS A 333 1.74 5.62 -9.42
C LYS A 333 0.75 5.82 -10.58
N ILE A 334 1.20 5.63 -11.83
CA ILE A 334 0.33 5.75 -13.02
C ILE A 334 -0.71 4.64 -13.01
N PHE A 335 -0.28 3.37 -12.91
CA PHE A 335 -1.19 2.22 -12.87
C PHE A 335 -2.18 2.32 -11.71
N TYR A 336 -1.71 2.76 -10.54
CA TYR A 336 -2.56 3.02 -9.37
C TYR A 336 -3.61 4.10 -9.65
N THR A 337 -3.21 5.24 -10.25
CA THR A 337 -4.16 6.31 -10.60
C THR A 337 -5.17 5.92 -11.68
N LEU A 338 -4.79 5.03 -12.61
CA LEU A 338 -5.69 4.53 -13.67
C LEU A 338 -6.78 3.62 -13.09
N GLN A 339 -6.41 2.78 -12.13
CA GLN A 339 -7.35 1.88 -11.45
C GLN A 339 -8.31 2.64 -10.51
N ILE A 340 -7.90 3.82 -10.01
CA ILE A 340 -8.69 4.65 -9.08
C ILE A 340 -9.39 5.80 -9.82
N LYS A 341 -9.80 5.61 -11.08
CA LYS A 341 -10.76 6.52 -11.71
C LYS A 341 -12.04 6.51 -10.85
N ASN A 342 -12.14 7.50 -9.96
CA ASN A 342 -13.14 7.57 -8.91
C ASN A 342 -14.52 7.66 -9.57
N PRO A 343 -15.48 6.78 -9.23
CA PRO A 343 -16.87 7.07 -9.51
C PRO A 343 -17.24 8.31 -8.70
N THR A 344 -17.55 9.39 -9.41
CA THR A 344 -18.07 10.66 -8.93
C THR A 344 -19.51 10.53 -8.43
N GLU A 345 -19.83 9.43 -7.75
CA GLU A 345 -21.14 9.26 -7.13
C GLU A 345 -21.12 9.92 -5.77
N ASN A 346 -22.10 10.80 -5.52
CA ASN A 346 -22.37 11.35 -4.20
C ASN A 346 -22.59 10.19 -3.21
N SER A 347 -21.94 10.25 -2.05
CA SER A 347 -22.11 9.18 -1.07
C SER A 347 -23.52 9.23 -0.49
N LYS A 348 -24.07 8.07 -0.12
CA LYS A 348 -25.39 7.97 0.56
C LYS A 348 -25.51 8.91 1.78
N ILE A 349 -24.38 9.23 2.41
CA ILE A 349 -24.30 10.15 3.56
C ILE A 349 -24.48 11.61 3.14
N GLN A 350 -23.93 12.03 1.99
CA GLN A 350 -24.15 13.38 1.46
C GLN A 350 -25.64 13.60 1.17
N ASN A 351 -26.31 12.58 0.60
CA ASN A 351 -27.75 12.62 0.37
C ASN A 351 -28.54 12.77 1.69
N LYS A 352 -28.12 12.09 2.77
CA LYS A 352 -28.75 12.21 4.10
C LYS A 352 -28.69 13.63 4.66
N TRP A 353 -27.53 14.29 4.54
CA TRP A 353 -27.38 15.68 4.96
C TRP A 353 -28.12 16.66 4.05
N GLN A 354 -28.17 16.40 2.75
CA GLN A 354 -28.94 17.22 1.79
C GLN A 354 -30.45 17.18 2.08
N VAL A 355 -30.98 16.04 2.52
CA VAL A 355 -32.39 15.95 2.98
C VAL A 355 -32.64 16.78 4.24
N LEU A 356 -31.66 16.89 5.15
CA LEU A 356 -31.81 17.62 6.41
C LEU A 356 -31.67 19.15 6.28
N PHE A 357 -30.82 19.63 5.37
CA PHE A 357 -30.47 21.06 5.23
C PHE A 357 -30.91 21.69 3.89
N GLY A 358 -31.53 20.92 3.00
CA GLY A 358 -31.89 21.36 1.64
C GLY A 358 -30.72 21.32 0.64
N GLU A 359 -31.01 21.08 -0.64
CA GLU A 359 -29.99 20.80 -1.67
C GLU A 359 -29.06 22.00 -1.97
N ASN A 360 -29.51 23.23 -1.75
CA ASN A 360 -28.83 24.44 -2.23
C ASN A 360 -27.87 25.11 -1.22
N GLU A 361 -27.84 24.68 0.04
CA GLU A 361 -27.00 25.33 1.07
C GLU A 361 -25.62 24.67 1.28
N LEU A 362 -25.45 23.40 0.88
CA LEU A 362 -24.28 22.61 1.25
C LEU A 362 -23.20 22.55 0.16
N ASN A 363 -22.16 23.39 0.30
CA ASN A 363 -20.94 23.27 -0.52
C ASN A 363 -20.00 22.17 0.02
N TRP A 364 -20.21 20.94 -0.42
CA TRP A 364 -19.44 19.76 0.00
C TRP A 364 -17.92 19.90 -0.15
N LYS A 365 -17.46 20.49 -1.26
CA LYS A 365 -16.02 20.68 -1.50
C LYS A 365 -15.40 21.60 -0.46
N HIS A 366 -16.12 22.64 -0.06
CA HIS A 366 -15.70 23.53 1.02
C HIS A 366 -15.71 22.81 2.37
N ILE A 367 -16.81 22.13 2.71
CA ILE A 367 -16.99 21.40 3.97
C ILE A 367 -15.85 20.39 4.20
N PHE A 368 -15.48 19.61 3.18
CA PHE A 368 -14.41 18.62 3.32
C PHE A 368 -13.00 19.21 3.36
N THR A 369 -12.78 20.39 2.77
CA THR A 369 -11.45 21.02 2.73
C THR A 369 -11.18 21.89 3.95
N MET A 370 -12.22 22.47 4.56
CA MET A 370 -12.13 23.39 5.70
C MET A 370 -11.31 22.85 6.88
N PRO A 371 -11.43 21.58 7.31
CA PRO A 371 -10.69 21.07 8.48
C PRO A 371 -9.18 21.02 8.26
N TYR A 372 -8.76 20.83 7.01
CA TYR A 372 -7.34 20.83 6.63
C TYR A 372 -6.76 22.23 6.53
N LYS A 373 -7.61 23.25 6.33
CA LYS A 373 -7.22 24.67 6.37
C LYS A 373 -7.23 25.24 7.79
N ALA A 374 -8.17 24.79 8.62
CA ALA A 374 -8.42 25.37 9.94
C ALA A 374 -7.45 24.88 11.03
N THR A 375 -7.00 23.63 10.99
CA THR A 375 -6.16 23.05 12.05
C THR A 375 -5.15 22.04 11.49
N ILE A 376 -4.01 21.88 12.17
CA ILE A 376 -2.99 20.84 11.92
C ILE A 376 -3.27 19.59 12.77
N GLU A 377 -4.03 19.72 13.86
CA GLU A 377 -4.27 18.67 14.84
C GLU A 377 -5.08 17.49 14.28
N SER A 378 -4.56 16.27 14.44
CA SER A 378 -5.13 15.06 13.83
C SER A 378 -6.40 14.59 14.54
N THR A 379 -6.52 14.80 15.84
CA THR A 379 -7.68 14.48 16.69
C THR A 379 -8.92 15.26 16.23
N LEU A 380 -8.79 16.58 16.05
CA LEU A 380 -9.87 17.46 15.63
C LEU A 380 -10.31 17.18 14.19
N ARG A 381 -9.35 16.94 13.28
CA ARG A 381 -9.63 16.48 11.91
C ARG A 381 -10.39 15.15 11.90
N ASN A 382 -10.02 14.20 12.75
CA ASN A 382 -10.70 12.91 12.87
C ASN A 382 -12.13 13.07 13.43
N PHE A 383 -12.32 13.92 14.43
CA PHE A 383 -13.65 14.23 14.95
C PHE A 383 -14.56 14.81 13.88
N GLN A 384 -14.10 15.83 13.15
CA GLN A 384 -14.87 16.46 12.08
C GLN A 384 -15.18 15.48 10.93
N TYR A 385 -14.22 14.61 10.60
CA TYR A 385 -14.44 13.53 9.64
C TYR A 385 -15.57 12.60 10.07
N LYS A 386 -15.54 12.14 11.33
CA LYS A 386 -16.57 11.26 11.90
C LYS A 386 -17.92 11.96 11.96
N TYR A 387 -17.95 13.25 12.32
CA TYR A 387 -19.17 14.05 12.36
C TYR A 387 -19.80 14.15 10.97
N THR A 388 -19.03 14.58 9.97
CA THR A 388 -19.52 14.75 8.60
C THR A 388 -19.98 13.42 7.98
N ASN A 389 -19.33 12.31 8.34
CA ASN A 389 -19.74 10.98 7.88
C ASN A 389 -20.79 10.30 8.76
N THR A 390 -21.35 10.98 9.77
CA THR A 390 -22.34 10.41 10.71
C THR A 390 -21.86 9.14 11.44
N ILE A 391 -20.55 9.04 11.70
CA ILE A 391 -19.89 7.89 12.38
C ILE A 391 -19.89 8.06 13.91
N ILE A 392 -20.17 9.27 14.41
CA ILE A 392 -20.20 9.54 15.84
C ILE A 392 -21.45 8.86 16.44
N ALA A 393 -21.21 7.81 17.23
CA ALA A 393 -22.24 7.23 18.06
C ALA A 393 -22.59 8.21 19.18
N THR A 394 -23.87 8.56 19.28
CA THR A 394 -24.41 9.21 20.48
C THR A 394 -25.05 8.11 21.34
N ASN A 395 -25.04 8.25 22.66
CA ASN A 395 -25.61 7.26 23.60
C ASN A 395 -27.15 7.11 23.50
N LYS A 396 -27.77 7.59 22.43
CA LYS A 396 -29.19 7.40 22.12
C LYS A 396 -29.28 6.43 20.95
N TYR A 397 -29.72 5.21 21.26
CA TYR A 397 -30.24 4.28 20.26
C TYR A 397 -31.59 4.82 19.81
N ASN A 398 -31.68 5.28 18.56
CA ASN A 398 -32.95 5.55 17.90
C ASN A 398 -33.26 4.43 16.93
#